data_AF-A0A6L9LB42-F1
#
_entry.id   AF-A0A6L9LB42-F1
#
_cell.length_a   1.000
_cell.length_b   1.000
_cell.length_c   1.000
_cell.angle_alpha   90.00
_cell.angle_beta   90.00
_cell.angle_gamma   90.00
#
_symmetry.space_group_name_H-M   'P 1'
#
loop_
_entity.id
_entity.type
_entity.pdbx_description
1 polymer ?
#
loop_
_entity_poly.entity_id
_entity_poly.type
_entity_poly.pdbx_seq_one_letter_code
_entity_poly.pdbx_strand_id
1 'polypeptide(L)'
;MNKPRFEFTPDRINRSVLFENQEILVFPSNTEGKHGMGLARLAYNHFGAIYGVPMGLQGRSYGIITKDLKQSDLYDSDYQTRMLYLIKKQAATLWCFAEFCPQFHFYIPLIGTGLAGLRPSAVRESIKVFRERPLPNIILPKEFA
;
A
#
# COMPACT_ATOMS: atom_id res chain seq x y z
N MET A 1 6.28 6.29 22.48
CA MET A 1 5.72 5.72 21.23
C MET A 1 6.40 4.38 21.01
N ASN A 2 5.63 3.30 20.74
CA ASN A 2 6.24 2.03 20.35
C ASN A 2 6.95 2.24 19.00
N LYS A 3 8.24 1.90 18.94
CA LYS A 3 9.03 2.01 17.70
C LYS A 3 8.58 0.92 16.73
N PRO A 4 8.63 1.16 15.41
CA PRO A 4 8.38 0.10 14.43
C PRO A 4 9.41 -1.02 14.58
N ARG A 5 8.99 -2.26 14.37
CA ARG A 5 9.86 -3.44 14.47
C ARG A 5 10.93 -3.53 13.39
N PHE A 6 10.73 -2.83 12.28
CA PHE A 6 11.63 -2.83 11.13
C PHE A 6 11.89 -1.40 10.68
N GLU A 7 13.12 -1.14 10.25
CA GLU A 7 13.51 0.13 9.63
C GLU A 7 12.93 0.27 8.22
N PHE A 8 12.87 -0.85 7.48
CA PHE A 8 12.27 -0.94 6.15
C PHE A 8 11.23 -2.05 6.11
N THR A 9 10.24 -1.93 5.24
CA THR A 9 9.24 -2.98 5.06
C THR A 9 9.92 -4.22 4.52
N PRO A 10 9.79 -5.39 5.18
CA PRO A 10 10.42 -6.61 4.71
C PRO A 10 9.90 -7.05 3.33
N ASP A 11 10.79 -7.51 2.45
CA ASP A 11 10.42 -7.98 1.10
C ASP A 11 9.42 -9.14 1.13
N ARG A 12 9.56 -10.03 2.12
CA ARG A 12 8.67 -11.17 2.34
C ARG A 12 7.74 -10.91 3.51
N ILE A 13 6.51 -10.52 3.21
CA ILE A 13 5.46 -10.33 4.21
C ILE A 13 4.60 -11.59 4.33
N ASN A 14 4.33 -12.01 5.57
CA ASN A 14 3.35 -13.04 5.92
C ASN A 14 2.91 -12.85 7.39
N ARG A 15 1.98 -13.68 7.86
CA ARG A 15 1.40 -13.58 9.21
C ARG A 15 2.38 -13.81 10.37
N SER A 16 3.54 -14.43 10.14
CA SER A 16 4.58 -14.60 11.17
C SER A 16 5.64 -13.49 11.11
N VAL A 17 5.67 -12.68 10.06
CA VAL A 17 6.53 -11.51 9.96
C VAL A 17 5.85 -10.29 10.58
N LEU A 18 4.62 -10.00 10.12
CA LEU A 18 3.77 -8.96 10.70
C LEU A 18 2.66 -9.62 11.53
N PHE A 19 2.79 -9.60 12.84
CA PHE A 19 1.91 -10.31 13.78
C PHE A 19 1.34 -9.44 14.89
N GLU A 20 1.92 -8.27 15.18
CA GLU A 20 1.41 -7.39 16.24
C GLU A 20 0.17 -6.63 15.79
N ASN A 21 -0.74 -6.38 16.72
CA ASN A 21 -2.02 -5.72 16.43
C ASN A 21 -1.86 -4.31 15.84
N GLN A 22 -0.76 -3.65 16.15
CA GLN A 22 -0.43 -2.32 15.66
C GLN A 22 0.16 -2.31 14.25
N GLU A 23 0.62 -3.45 13.75
CA GLU A 23 1.23 -3.55 12.42
C GLU A 23 0.13 -3.65 11.36
N ILE A 24 0.10 -2.67 10.47
CA ILE A 24 -0.85 -2.54 9.38
C ILE A 24 -0.14 -2.83 8.05
N LEU A 25 -0.57 -3.89 7.37
CA LEU A 25 -0.11 -4.19 6.01
C LEU A 25 -0.80 -3.27 5.00
N VAL A 26 -0.05 -2.37 4.36
CA VAL A 26 -0.56 -1.61 3.21
C VAL A 26 -0.51 -2.52 1.98
N PHE A 27 -1.66 -2.85 1.40
CA PHE A 27 -1.72 -3.81 0.29
C PHE A 27 -2.18 -3.16 -1.02
N PRO A 28 -1.61 -3.57 -2.17
CA PRO A 28 -2.08 -3.15 -3.48
C PRO A 28 -3.44 -3.79 -3.75
N SER A 29 -4.42 -2.96 -4.05
CA SER A 29 -5.81 -3.33 -4.33
C SER A 29 -6.19 -2.92 -5.75
N ASN A 30 -7.39 -3.32 -6.16
CA ASN A 30 -8.02 -2.86 -7.40
C ASN A 30 -9.32 -2.11 -7.13
N THR A 31 -9.84 -1.43 -8.16
CA THR A 31 -11.06 -0.61 -8.12
C THR A 31 -12.30 -1.35 -7.58
N GLU A 32 -12.39 -2.66 -7.78
CA GLU A 32 -13.51 -3.50 -7.35
C GLU A 32 -13.28 -4.21 -6.01
N GLY A 33 -12.10 -4.07 -5.39
CA GLY A 33 -11.75 -4.77 -4.16
C GLY A 33 -11.68 -6.30 -4.31
N LYS A 34 -11.32 -6.80 -5.49
CA LYS A 34 -11.15 -8.24 -5.75
C LYS A 34 -9.78 -8.72 -5.25
N HIS A 35 -9.75 -9.28 -4.05
CA HIS A 35 -8.51 -9.65 -3.34
C HIS A 35 -8.08 -11.10 -3.60
N GLY A 36 -8.05 -11.52 -4.88
CA GLY A 36 -7.87 -12.93 -5.26
C GLY A 36 -6.43 -13.42 -5.41
N MET A 37 -5.44 -12.52 -5.40
CA MET A 37 -4.03 -12.89 -5.65
C MET A 37 -3.02 -12.01 -4.91
N GLY A 38 -1.78 -12.48 -4.82
CA GLY A 38 -0.65 -11.73 -4.26
C GLY A 38 -0.89 -11.20 -2.85
N LEU A 39 -0.40 -9.98 -2.60
CA LEU A 39 -0.55 -9.31 -1.31
C LEU A 39 -2.01 -8.99 -0.96
N ALA A 40 -2.88 -8.75 -1.94
CA ALA A 40 -4.31 -8.55 -1.67
C ALA A 40 -4.94 -9.82 -1.06
N ARG A 41 -4.62 -11.00 -1.62
CA ARG A 41 -5.08 -12.29 -1.06
C ARG A 41 -4.49 -12.55 0.31
N LEU A 42 -3.21 -12.24 0.52
CA LEU A 42 -2.59 -12.35 1.84
C LEU A 42 -3.33 -11.46 2.85
N ALA A 43 -3.59 -10.20 2.49
CA ALA A 43 -4.31 -9.25 3.34
C ALA A 43 -5.73 -9.74 3.66
N TYR A 44 -6.45 -10.26 2.66
CA TYR A 44 -7.79 -10.83 2.83
C TYR A 44 -7.79 -12.05 3.77
N ASN A 45 -6.88 -13.01 3.53
CA ASN A 45 -6.85 -14.26 4.29
C ASN A 45 -6.34 -14.10 5.74
N HIS A 46 -5.47 -13.13 6.01
CA HIS A 46 -4.70 -13.09 7.26
C HIS A 46 -4.67 -11.75 7.97
N PHE A 47 -4.99 -10.65 7.30
CA PHE A 47 -4.93 -9.31 7.88
C PHE A 47 -6.30 -8.61 7.91
N GLY A 48 -7.37 -9.30 7.52
CA GLY A 48 -8.73 -8.77 7.64
C GLY A 48 -9.12 -7.77 6.56
N ALA A 49 -8.46 -7.78 5.39
CA ALA A 49 -9.00 -7.08 4.24
C ALA A 49 -10.39 -7.63 3.90
N ILE A 50 -11.27 -6.78 3.41
CA ILE A 50 -12.67 -7.09 3.13
C ILE A 50 -12.85 -7.15 1.62
N TYR A 51 -13.37 -8.28 1.14
CA TYR A 51 -13.67 -8.44 -0.29
C TYR A 51 -14.70 -7.39 -0.73
N GLY A 52 -14.47 -6.77 -1.89
CA GLY A 52 -15.32 -5.70 -2.40
C GLY A 52 -15.01 -4.31 -1.81
N VAL A 53 -14.13 -4.21 -0.81
CA VAL A 53 -13.69 -2.92 -0.25
C VAL A 53 -12.30 -2.59 -0.80
N PRO A 54 -12.18 -1.60 -1.71
CA PRO A 54 -10.95 -1.40 -2.47
C PRO A 54 -9.87 -0.61 -1.72
N MET A 55 -10.23 0.20 -0.72
CA MET A 55 -9.30 1.14 -0.10
C MET A 55 -9.56 1.33 1.40
N GLY A 56 -8.60 1.97 2.08
CA GLY A 56 -8.72 2.35 3.50
C GLY A 56 -8.40 1.21 4.48
N LEU A 57 -8.50 1.51 5.77
CA LEU A 57 -8.23 0.57 6.86
C LEU A 57 -9.29 -0.55 6.89
N GLN A 58 -8.83 -1.80 6.93
CA GLN A 58 -9.63 -3.03 6.94
C GLN A 58 -8.90 -4.06 7.80
N GLY A 59 -9.39 -4.30 9.02
CA GLY A 59 -8.69 -5.12 10.00
C GLY A 59 -7.29 -4.58 10.32
N ARG A 60 -6.27 -5.43 10.16
CA ARG A 60 -4.83 -5.10 10.26
C ARG A 60 -4.19 -4.83 8.90
N SER A 61 -4.96 -4.29 7.96
CA SER A 61 -4.49 -3.97 6.62
C SER A 61 -5.07 -2.65 6.11
N TYR A 62 -4.41 -2.01 5.15
CA TYR A 62 -4.87 -0.77 4.54
C TYR A 62 -4.80 -0.89 3.01
N GLY A 63 -5.93 -0.76 2.33
CA GLY A 63 -6.01 -0.87 0.88
C GLY A 63 -5.60 0.42 0.17
N ILE A 64 -4.76 0.29 -0.86
CA ILE A 64 -4.50 1.35 -1.85
C ILE A 64 -4.79 0.79 -3.23
N ILE A 65 -5.67 1.47 -3.99
CA ILE A 65 -5.94 1.11 -5.38
C ILE A 65 -4.69 1.40 -6.20
N THR A 66 -4.13 0.35 -6.81
CA THR A 66 -3.01 0.47 -7.74
C THR A 66 -3.34 -0.06 -9.13
N LYS A 67 -4.55 -0.58 -9.34
CA LYS A 67 -5.00 -1.14 -10.61
C LYS A 67 -6.49 -0.87 -10.82
N ASP A 68 -6.85 -0.50 -12.04
CA ASP A 68 -8.23 -0.40 -12.50
C ASP A 68 -8.53 -1.63 -13.37
N LEU A 69 -9.46 -2.50 -12.96
CA LEU A 69 -9.74 -3.74 -13.70
C LEU A 69 -10.60 -3.51 -14.95
N LYS A 70 -11.15 -2.30 -15.14
CA LYS A 70 -11.91 -1.98 -16.36
C LYS A 70 -11.00 -1.67 -17.54
N GLN A 71 -9.73 -1.37 -17.30
CA GLN A 71 -8.73 -1.14 -18.33
C GLN A 71 -7.94 -2.42 -18.62
N SER A 72 -7.92 -2.85 -19.88
CA SER A 72 -7.15 -4.01 -20.32
C SER A 72 -5.71 -3.67 -20.69
N ASP A 73 -5.46 -2.48 -21.26
CA ASP A 73 -4.11 -2.03 -21.60
C ASP A 73 -3.48 -1.28 -20.42
N LEU A 74 -2.57 -1.97 -19.73
CA LEU A 74 -1.84 -1.39 -18.61
C LEU A 74 -0.72 -0.44 -19.05
N TYR A 75 -0.34 -0.43 -20.32
CA TYR A 75 0.77 0.38 -20.84
C TYR A 75 0.31 1.64 -21.58
N ASP A 76 -1.01 1.78 -21.75
CA ASP A 76 -1.65 3.01 -22.18
C ASP A 76 -1.24 4.20 -21.28
N SER A 77 -0.85 5.32 -21.90
CA SER A 77 -0.30 6.46 -21.18
C SER A 77 -1.32 7.16 -20.29
N ASP A 78 -2.59 7.19 -20.71
CA ASP A 78 -3.67 7.81 -19.94
C ASP A 78 -4.03 6.97 -18.72
N TYR A 79 -4.04 5.64 -18.86
CA TYR A 79 -4.16 4.71 -17.75
C TYR A 79 -3.03 4.89 -16.74
N GLN A 80 -1.76 4.86 -17.19
CA GLN A 80 -0.60 5.02 -16.33
C GLN A 80 -0.67 6.36 -15.56
N THR A 81 -0.98 7.45 -16.26
CA THR A 81 -1.13 8.78 -15.66
C THR A 81 -2.23 8.83 -14.61
N ARG A 82 -3.41 8.26 -14.92
CA ARG A 82 -4.55 8.19 -13.99
C ARG A 82 -4.23 7.38 -12.75
N MET A 83 -3.56 6.23 -12.90
CA MET A 83 -3.18 5.37 -11.78
C MET A 83 -2.14 6.01 -10.88
N LEU A 84 -1.11 6.64 -11.45
CA LEU A 84 -0.10 7.36 -10.67
C LEU A 84 -0.73 8.54 -9.90
N TYR A 85 -1.64 9.28 -10.53
CA TYR A 85 -2.38 10.35 -9.85
C TYR A 85 -3.26 9.83 -8.71
N LEU A 86 -3.96 8.70 -8.91
CA LEU A 86 -4.79 8.08 -7.88
C LEU A 86 -3.95 7.55 -6.70
N ILE A 87 -2.79 6.95 -6.98
CA ILE A 87 -1.82 6.52 -5.95
C ILE A 87 -1.33 7.73 -5.15
N LYS A 88 -0.98 8.83 -5.82
CA LYS A 88 -0.56 10.08 -5.15
C LYS A 88 -1.60 10.61 -4.16
N LYS A 89 -2.88 10.65 -4.55
CA LYS A 89 -3.98 11.07 -3.66
C LYS A 89 -4.14 10.14 -2.46
N GLN A 90 -4.09 8.83 -2.69
CA GLN A 90 -4.23 7.85 -1.61
C GLN A 90 -3.01 7.86 -0.68
N ALA A 91 -1.80 8.11 -1.19
CA ALA A 91 -0.60 8.27 -0.37
C ALA A 91 -0.71 9.49 0.55
N ALA A 92 -1.19 10.63 0.05
CA ALA A 92 -1.47 11.79 0.89
C ALA A 92 -2.56 11.50 1.95
N THR A 93 -3.59 10.74 1.58
CA THR A 93 -4.65 10.32 2.52
C THR A 93 -4.11 9.40 3.61
N LEU A 94 -3.30 8.40 3.25
CA LEU A 94 -2.64 7.51 4.20
C LEU A 94 -1.67 8.29 5.09
N TRP A 95 -0.92 9.25 4.55
CA TRP A 95 -0.04 10.10 5.32
C TRP A 95 -0.80 10.87 6.42
N CYS A 96 -1.91 11.54 6.06
CA CYS A 96 -2.74 12.23 7.04
C CYS A 96 -3.30 11.24 8.08
N PHE A 97 -3.79 10.07 7.63
CA PHE A 97 -4.33 9.06 8.53
C PHE A 97 -3.29 8.56 9.55
N ALA A 98 -2.06 8.30 9.08
CA ALA A 98 -0.95 7.85 9.91
C ALA A 98 -0.50 8.91 10.93
N GLU A 99 -0.57 10.21 10.56
CA GLU A 99 -0.30 11.32 11.48
C GLU A 99 -1.26 11.33 12.67
N PHE A 100 -2.56 11.08 12.43
CA PHE A 100 -3.57 10.99 13.48
C PHE A 100 -3.61 9.64 14.21
N CYS A 101 -2.91 8.62 13.71
CA CYS A 101 -2.87 7.29 14.29
C CYS A 101 -1.44 6.81 14.61
N PRO A 102 -0.70 7.51 15.50
CA PRO A 102 0.69 7.19 15.80
C PRO A 102 0.89 5.82 16.49
N GLN A 103 -0.19 5.19 16.96
CA GLN A 103 -0.18 3.85 17.53
C GLN A 103 -0.05 2.73 16.49
N PHE A 104 -0.33 3.00 15.20
CA PHE A 104 -0.23 2.02 14.13
C PHE A 104 1.03 2.21 13.31
N HIS A 105 1.66 1.11 12.89
CA HIS A 105 2.81 1.10 12.00
C HIS A 105 2.39 0.57 10.62
N PHE A 106 2.48 1.44 9.61
CA PHE A 106 2.05 1.14 8.24
C PHE A 106 3.23 0.63 7.41
N TYR A 107 3.22 -0.66 7.09
CA TYR A 107 4.24 -1.31 6.29
C TYR A 107 3.84 -1.25 4.81
N ILE A 108 4.54 -0.43 4.05
CA ILE A 108 4.35 -0.25 2.60
C ILE A 108 5.28 -1.21 1.86
N PRO A 109 4.76 -2.21 1.11
CA PRO A 109 5.56 -3.04 0.23
C PRO A 109 5.78 -2.36 -1.13
N LEU A 110 6.44 -3.03 -2.06
CA LEU A 110 6.57 -2.58 -3.44
C LEU A 110 5.20 -2.64 -4.17
N ILE A 111 4.39 -1.59 -4.01
CA ILE A 111 3.05 -1.47 -4.60
C ILE A 111 3.10 -1.00 -6.06
N GLY A 112 2.07 -1.35 -6.85
CA GLY A 112 1.87 -0.82 -8.22
C GLY A 112 2.78 -1.37 -9.33
N THR A 113 3.86 -2.10 -9.00
CA THR A 113 4.87 -2.51 -9.99
C THR A 113 4.63 -3.87 -10.65
N GLY A 114 4.05 -4.82 -9.92
CA GLY A 114 3.77 -6.17 -10.41
C GLY A 114 2.56 -6.22 -11.35
N LEU A 115 1.43 -6.76 -10.88
CA LEU A 115 0.21 -6.96 -11.68
C LEU A 115 -0.44 -5.67 -12.24
N ALA A 116 0.02 -4.51 -11.78
CA ALA A 116 -0.44 -3.20 -12.21
C ALA A 116 0.46 -2.57 -13.30
N GLY A 117 1.67 -3.09 -13.53
CA GLY A 117 2.53 -2.67 -14.64
C GLY A 117 3.09 -1.25 -14.55
N LEU A 118 3.01 -0.58 -13.39
CA LEU A 118 3.59 0.76 -13.22
C LEU A 118 5.10 0.67 -13.01
N ARG A 119 5.86 1.64 -13.52
CA ARG A 119 7.31 1.69 -13.29
C ARG A 119 7.61 2.00 -11.81
N PRO A 120 8.55 1.29 -11.14
CA PRO A 120 8.89 1.55 -9.74
C PRO A 120 9.26 3.01 -9.45
N SER A 121 10.04 3.64 -10.33
CA SER A 121 10.41 5.05 -10.19
C SER A 121 9.22 6.01 -10.25
N ALA A 122 8.22 5.72 -11.09
CA ALA A 122 7.01 6.52 -11.20
C ALA A 122 6.12 6.38 -9.97
N VAL A 123 5.99 5.15 -9.43
CA VAL A 123 5.30 4.92 -8.16
C VAL A 123 6.03 5.65 -7.03
N ARG A 124 7.35 5.53 -6.93
CA ARG A 124 8.20 6.22 -5.95
C ARG A 124 8.02 7.74 -5.97
N GLU A 125 7.84 8.33 -7.15
CA GLU A 125 7.53 9.77 -7.28
C GLU A 125 6.09 10.08 -6.84
N SER A 126 5.13 9.22 -7.17
CA SER A 126 3.73 9.41 -6.77
C SER A 126 3.53 9.36 -5.26
N ILE A 127 4.32 8.55 -4.55
CA ILE A 127 4.26 8.41 -3.08
C ILE A 127 5.28 9.27 -2.33
N LYS A 128 5.90 10.26 -2.99
CA LYS A 128 7.01 11.05 -2.41
C LYS A 128 6.71 11.77 -1.10
N VAL A 129 5.43 11.98 -0.78
CA VAL A 129 5.00 12.56 0.51
C VAL A 129 5.62 11.82 1.70
N PHE A 130 5.81 10.50 1.60
CA PHE A 130 6.41 9.70 2.67
C PHE A 130 7.90 10.00 2.90
N ARG A 131 8.60 10.57 1.91
CA ARG A 131 10.01 11.00 2.01
C ARG A 131 10.15 12.50 2.25
N GLU A 132 9.28 13.31 1.64
CA GLU A 132 9.27 14.77 1.82
C GLU A 132 8.77 15.16 3.22
N ARG A 133 7.89 14.35 3.82
CA ARG A 133 7.31 14.56 5.16
C ARG A 133 7.32 13.24 5.94
N PRO A 134 8.49 12.73 6.35
CA PRO A 134 8.57 11.40 6.95
C PRO A 134 7.81 11.34 8.29
N LEU A 135 7.08 10.24 8.49
CA LEU A 135 6.47 9.88 9.78
C LEU A 135 7.12 8.60 10.30
N PRO A 136 7.43 8.49 11.60
CA PRO A 136 8.13 7.34 12.17
C PRO A 136 7.31 6.04 12.11
N ASN A 137 6.01 6.13 11.81
CA ASN A 137 5.10 5.02 11.73
C ASN A 137 4.69 4.67 10.29
N ILE A 138 5.33 5.25 9.28
CA ILE A 138 5.24 4.81 7.89
C ILE A 138 6.58 4.18 7.51
N ILE A 139 6.55 2.91 7.13
CA ILE A 139 7.73 2.10 6.87
C ILE A 139 7.75 1.79 5.37
N LEU A 140 8.73 2.33 4.65
CA LEU A 140 8.91 2.14 3.22
C LEU A 140 9.75 0.89 2.93
N PRO A 141 9.61 0.25 1.75
CA PRO A 141 10.61 -0.70 1.27
C PRO A 141 11.86 0.07 0.83
N LYS A 142 13.02 -0.59 0.79
CA LYS A 142 14.30 0.07 0.46
C LYS A 142 14.27 0.76 -0.91
N GLU A 143 13.55 0.19 -1.87
CA GLU A 143 13.41 0.69 -3.24
C GLU A 143 12.65 2.02 -3.32
N PHE A 144 11.81 2.33 -2.33
CA PHE A 144 11.06 3.58 -2.29
C PHE A 144 11.59 4.60 -1.29
N ALA A 145 12.50 4.18 -0.40
CA ALA A 145 13.21 5.06 0.53
C ALA A 145 14.10 6.08 -0.21
#